data_AF-A0A455UEP5-F1
#
_entry.id   AF-A0A455UEP5-F1
#
_cell.length_a   1.000
_cell.length_b   1.000
_cell.length_c   1.000
_cell.angle_alpha   90.00
_cell.angle_beta   90.00
_cell.angle_gamma   90.00
#
_symmetry.space_group_name_H-M   'P 1'
#
loop_
_entity.id
_entity.type
_entity.pdbx_description
1 polymer ?
#
loop_
_entity_poly.entity_id
_entity_poly.type
_entity_poly.pdbx_seq_one_letter_code
_entity_poly.pdbx_strand_id
1 'polypeptide(L)'
;MEATTDLELAVCAAPGYGNHAPRLIAPDNIKQSTRGQGTNTRHVHDILPETEPADSLLVVEVFTPAGNWSSYPPHKHDVDNLPHETLLEETYYHRINPEQGFAFQRVYTDDRSLDETMAVENGCCVLVPKGYHPVGAAHGYSLYYLNVMAGPKRAWKFHNDPDHEWLMNV
;
A
#
# COMPACT_ATOMS: atom_id res chain seq x y z
N MET A 1 14.02 -23.92 7.47
CA MET A 1 13.79 -22.71 8.29
C MET A 1 13.00 -23.13 9.51
N GLU A 2 13.34 -22.61 10.67
CA GLU A 2 12.68 -22.91 11.96
C GLU A 2 12.33 -21.57 12.62
N ALA A 3 11.11 -21.43 13.13
CA ALA A 3 10.70 -20.26 13.88
C ALA A 3 11.10 -20.44 15.36
N THR A 4 11.81 -19.48 15.92
CA THR A 4 12.29 -19.54 17.32
C THR A 4 11.23 -19.10 18.34
N THR A 5 10.14 -18.50 17.86
CA THR A 5 8.93 -18.08 18.59
C THR A 5 7.73 -18.21 17.65
N ASP A 6 6.51 -17.92 18.13
CA ASP A 6 5.38 -17.65 17.23
C ASP A 6 5.78 -16.57 16.23
N LEU A 7 5.45 -16.79 14.95
CA LEU A 7 5.92 -15.97 13.84
C LEU A 7 4.79 -15.74 12.85
N GLU A 8 4.61 -14.46 12.51
CA GLU A 8 3.87 -14.03 11.34
C GLU A 8 4.85 -13.53 10.29
N LEU A 9 4.89 -14.19 9.13
CA LEU A 9 5.86 -13.94 8.08
C LEU A 9 5.14 -13.66 6.76
N ALA A 10 5.33 -12.46 6.21
CA ALA A 10 4.94 -12.13 4.84
C ALA A 10 6.04 -12.56 3.86
N VAL A 11 5.67 -13.39 2.87
CA VAL A 11 6.55 -13.77 1.75
C VAL A 11 6.10 -13.02 0.51
N CYS A 12 6.72 -11.88 0.25
CA CYS A 12 6.45 -11.03 -0.92
C CYS A 12 7.23 -11.56 -2.13
N ALA A 13 6.56 -11.82 -3.25
CA ALA A 13 7.19 -12.38 -4.44
C ALA A 13 6.75 -11.67 -5.72
N ALA A 14 7.69 -11.52 -6.66
CA ALA A 14 7.50 -11.03 -8.02
C ALA A 14 8.57 -11.68 -8.93
N PRO A 15 8.47 -11.56 -10.27
CA PRO A 15 9.53 -12.01 -11.17
C PRO A 15 10.90 -11.45 -10.78
N GLY A 16 11.93 -12.30 -10.83
CA GLY A 16 13.32 -11.93 -10.56
C GLY A 16 14.23 -12.37 -11.69
N TYR A 17 15.31 -11.63 -11.91
CA TYR A 17 16.26 -11.85 -12.99
C TYR A 17 17.63 -12.36 -12.49
N GLY A 18 17.76 -12.57 -11.18
CA GLY A 18 18.94 -13.20 -10.57
C GLY A 18 20.16 -12.28 -10.45
N ASN A 19 19.95 -10.96 -10.54
CA ASN A 19 21.04 -9.97 -10.59
C ASN A 19 21.39 -9.36 -9.23
N HIS A 20 20.79 -9.86 -8.14
CA HIS A 20 20.98 -9.32 -6.79
C HIS A 20 21.39 -10.41 -5.79
N ALA A 21 22.36 -10.09 -4.93
CA ALA A 21 22.71 -10.94 -3.81
C ALA A 21 21.66 -10.82 -2.68
N PRO A 22 21.46 -11.88 -1.87
CA PRO A 22 20.66 -11.79 -0.65
C PRO A 22 21.20 -10.70 0.28
N ARG A 23 20.31 -9.92 0.88
CA ARG A 23 20.66 -8.91 1.89
C ARG A 23 19.59 -8.78 2.96
N LEU A 24 20.00 -8.39 4.16
CA LEU A 24 19.09 -8.00 5.23
C LEU A 24 18.67 -6.54 5.04
N ILE A 25 17.39 -6.25 5.24
CA ILE A 25 16.86 -4.90 5.39
C ILE A 25 16.51 -4.75 6.88
N ALA A 26 17.41 -4.15 7.65
CA ALA A 26 17.19 -3.95 9.09
C ALA A 26 16.36 -2.68 9.33
N PRO A 27 15.76 -2.49 10.53
CA PRO A 27 14.97 -1.30 10.84
C PRO A 27 15.69 0.03 10.55
N ASP A 28 17.00 0.10 10.82
CA ASP A 28 17.82 1.29 10.57
C ASP A 28 17.99 1.63 9.08
N ASN A 29 17.66 0.68 8.18
CA ASN A 29 17.69 0.88 6.74
C ASN A 29 16.32 1.29 6.16
N ILE A 30 15.28 1.32 6.98
CA ILE A 30 13.91 1.60 6.53
C ILE A 30 13.61 3.08 6.74
N LYS A 31 13.31 3.79 5.66
CA LYS A 31 12.91 5.19 5.75
C LYS A 31 11.51 5.29 6.35
N GLN A 32 11.40 6.06 7.43
CA GLN A 32 10.13 6.34 8.10
C GLN A 32 9.67 7.76 7.78
N SER A 33 8.38 7.95 7.50
CA SER A 33 7.81 9.26 7.24
C SER A 33 6.37 9.37 7.72
N THR A 34 5.96 10.56 8.15
CA THR A 34 4.55 10.90 8.39
C THR A 34 4.03 11.66 7.19
N ARG A 35 2.90 11.23 6.62
CA ARG A 35 2.26 11.84 5.45
C ARG A 35 0.85 12.32 5.81
N GLY A 36 0.39 13.38 5.16
CA GLY A 36 -0.93 13.98 5.37
C GLY A 36 -1.05 14.82 6.66
N GLN A 37 -2.24 15.38 6.87
CA GLN A 37 -2.60 16.19 8.05
C GLN A 37 -4.01 15.84 8.53
N GLY A 38 -4.31 16.11 9.81
CA GLY A 38 -5.63 15.87 10.40
C GLY A 38 -6.07 14.40 10.24
N THR A 39 -7.30 14.19 9.76
CA THR A 39 -7.87 12.86 9.49
C THR A 39 -7.23 12.15 8.29
N ASN A 40 -6.25 12.76 7.62
CA ASN A 40 -5.48 12.15 6.55
C ASN A 40 -4.04 11.77 6.99
N THR A 41 -3.72 11.89 8.28
CA THR A 41 -2.38 11.59 8.82
C THR A 41 -2.12 10.08 8.83
N ARG A 42 -0.95 9.64 8.35
CA ARG A 42 -0.48 8.24 8.41
C ARG A 42 1.04 8.16 8.57
N HIS A 43 1.52 7.04 9.10
CA HIS A 43 2.95 6.75 9.22
C HIS A 43 3.33 5.67 8.21
N VAL A 44 4.39 5.90 7.46
CA VAL A 44 4.81 5.06 6.33
C VAL A 44 6.23 4.60 6.55
N HIS A 45 6.47 3.31 6.39
CA HIS A 45 7.80 2.72 6.38
C HIS A 45 8.09 2.13 4.99
N ASP A 46 9.03 2.75 4.29
CA ASP A 46 9.43 2.35 2.95
C ASP A 46 10.44 1.18 3.05
N ILE A 47 9.94 -0.07 3.18
CA ILE A 47 10.76 -1.29 3.40
C ILE A 47 11.66 -1.57 2.20
N LEU A 48 11.10 -1.54 0.98
CA LEU A 48 11.83 -1.77 -0.27
C LEU A 48 11.33 -0.79 -1.34
N PRO A 49 11.71 0.50 -1.28
CA PRO A 49 11.27 1.52 -2.22
C PRO A 49 11.96 1.41 -3.59
N GLU A 50 11.50 2.19 -4.58
CA GLU A 50 12.08 2.23 -5.93
C GLU A 50 13.57 2.62 -5.92
N THR A 51 14.02 3.37 -4.92
CA THR A 51 15.40 3.82 -4.75
C THR A 51 16.35 2.74 -4.25
N GLU A 52 15.83 1.62 -3.74
CA GLU A 52 16.63 0.50 -3.24
C GLU A 52 16.73 -0.64 -4.28
N PRO A 53 17.83 -1.43 -4.31
CA PRO A 53 18.03 -2.44 -5.35
C PRO A 53 17.04 -3.61 -5.28
N ALA A 54 16.25 -3.83 -6.33
CA ALA A 54 15.52 -5.07 -6.58
C ALA A 54 15.09 -5.11 -8.06
N ASP A 55 14.82 -6.31 -8.58
CA ASP A 55 14.39 -6.47 -9.97
C ASP A 55 12.96 -5.96 -10.20
N SER A 56 12.03 -6.21 -9.26
CA SER A 56 10.59 -5.90 -9.47
C SER A 56 9.86 -5.42 -8.22
N LEU A 57 10.12 -6.02 -7.06
CA LEU A 57 9.38 -5.74 -5.84
C LEU A 57 9.50 -4.28 -5.37
N LEU A 58 8.36 -3.72 -5.00
CA LEU A 58 8.20 -2.57 -4.13
C LEU A 58 7.42 -3.02 -2.90
N VAL A 59 7.91 -2.68 -1.69
CA VAL A 59 7.27 -3.07 -0.43
C VAL A 59 7.22 -1.86 0.49
N VAL A 60 6.04 -1.56 1.02
CA VAL A 60 5.79 -0.46 1.95
C VAL A 60 4.77 -0.90 2.98
N GLU A 61 4.90 -0.45 4.22
CA GLU A 61 3.85 -0.61 5.22
C GLU A 61 3.36 0.74 5.72
N VAL A 62 2.08 0.80 6.07
CA VAL A 62 1.42 2.03 6.50
C VAL A 62 0.58 1.79 7.75
N PHE A 63 0.74 2.69 8.71
CA PHE A 63 -0.05 2.77 9.93
C PHE A 63 -1.01 3.96 9.81
N THR A 64 -2.31 3.66 9.82
CA THR A 64 -3.40 4.64 9.74
C THR A 64 -4.08 4.72 11.11
N PRO A 65 -3.98 5.86 11.83
CA PRO A 65 -4.67 6.05 13.11
C PRO A 65 -6.18 5.83 13.01
N ALA A 66 -6.81 5.52 14.14
CA ALA A 66 -8.25 5.29 14.19
C ALA A 66 -9.06 6.50 13.70
N GLY A 67 -10.02 6.26 12.80
CA GLY A 67 -10.81 7.32 12.17
C GLY A 67 -10.10 8.10 11.05
N ASN A 68 -8.84 7.78 10.74
CA ASN A 68 -8.11 8.40 9.64
C ASN A 68 -8.29 7.66 8.32
N TRP A 69 -7.95 8.35 7.23
CA TRP A 69 -7.89 7.83 5.87
C TRP A 69 -6.44 7.80 5.38
N SER A 70 -6.15 6.79 4.56
CA SER A 70 -4.88 6.58 3.88
C SER A 70 -5.12 6.01 2.48
N SER A 71 -4.04 5.85 1.70
CA SER A 71 -4.12 5.79 0.23
C SER A 71 -5.03 6.91 -0.32
N TYR A 72 -4.92 8.09 0.32
CA TYR A 72 -5.79 9.25 0.14
C TYR A 72 -4.97 10.56 0.02
N PRO A 73 -5.20 11.44 -0.96
CA PRO A 73 -6.25 11.37 -1.99
C PRO A 73 -6.17 10.09 -2.83
N PRO A 74 -7.31 9.57 -3.34
CA PRO A 74 -7.32 8.33 -4.11
C PRO A 74 -6.36 8.45 -5.29
N HIS A 75 -5.56 7.42 -5.52
CA HIS A 75 -4.62 7.36 -6.64
C HIS A 75 -4.63 5.99 -7.28
N LYS A 76 -4.14 5.92 -8.53
CA LYS A 76 -4.02 4.69 -9.31
C LYS A 76 -2.65 4.60 -9.99
N HIS A 77 -2.26 3.38 -10.31
CA HIS A 77 -1.07 3.03 -11.08
C HIS A 77 -1.39 1.80 -11.91
N ASP A 78 -2.29 1.95 -12.87
CA ASP A 78 -2.87 0.89 -13.68
C ASP A 78 -2.64 1.05 -15.20
N VAL A 79 -1.86 2.07 -15.60
CA VAL A 79 -1.48 2.30 -17.00
C VAL A 79 0.04 2.37 -17.15
N ASP A 80 0.61 1.64 -18.11
CA ASP A 80 2.03 1.80 -18.51
C ASP A 80 2.20 3.04 -19.39
N ASN A 81 2.31 4.21 -18.76
CA ASN A 81 2.36 5.52 -19.43
C ASN A 81 3.38 6.48 -18.79
N LEU A 82 4.63 6.01 -18.64
CA LEU A 82 5.70 6.86 -18.12
C LEU A 82 5.93 8.10 -19.02
N PRO A 83 6.22 9.28 -18.43
CA PRO A 83 6.56 9.50 -17.03
C PRO A 83 5.36 9.72 -16.09
N HIS A 84 4.13 9.68 -16.60
CA HIS A 84 2.93 10.08 -15.87
C HIS A 84 2.42 9.00 -14.92
N GLU A 85 2.46 7.75 -15.34
CA GLU A 85 1.92 6.62 -14.58
C GLU A 85 2.67 5.33 -14.93
N THR A 86 2.74 4.41 -13.97
CA THR A 86 3.25 3.05 -14.16
C THR A 86 2.13 2.05 -13.94
N LEU A 87 2.17 0.92 -14.66
CA LEU A 87 1.34 -0.24 -14.35
C LEU A 87 1.98 -1.01 -13.20
N LEU A 88 1.35 -1.00 -12.03
CA LEU A 88 1.72 -1.77 -10.85
C LEU A 88 0.48 -2.46 -10.28
N GLU A 89 0.51 -3.79 -10.22
CA GLU A 89 -0.44 -4.53 -9.37
C GLU A 89 -0.10 -4.26 -7.91
N GLU A 90 -1.10 -4.19 -7.03
CA GLU A 90 -0.89 -3.97 -5.60
C GLU A 90 -1.75 -4.91 -4.73
N THR A 91 -1.15 -5.43 -3.66
CA THR A 91 -1.88 -6.15 -2.60
C THR A 91 -1.84 -5.38 -1.30
N TYR A 92 -2.90 -5.48 -0.48
CA TYR A 92 -2.97 -4.91 0.87
C TYR A 92 -3.25 -6.02 1.88
N TYR A 93 -2.27 -6.37 2.72
CA TYR A 93 -2.49 -7.24 3.88
C TYR A 93 -2.80 -6.39 5.12
N HIS A 94 -4.02 -6.48 5.65
CA HIS A 94 -4.51 -5.60 6.72
C HIS A 94 -4.39 -6.22 8.10
N ARG A 95 -4.01 -5.42 9.10
CA ARG A 95 -4.12 -5.72 10.53
C ARG A 95 -4.84 -4.60 11.25
N ILE A 96 -5.65 -4.96 12.23
CA ILE A 96 -6.53 -4.04 12.93
C ILE A 96 -6.32 -4.19 14.44
N ASN A 97 -6.32 -3.07 15.14
CA ASN A 97 -6.21 -3.06 16.59
C ASN A 97 -7.24 -2.10 17.21
N PRO A 98 -8.14 -2.57 18.10
CA PRO A 98 -8.36 -3.98 18.49
C PRO A 98 -8.81 -4.89 17.33
N GLU A 99 -8.52 -6.19 17.41
CA GLU A 99 -8.62 -7.14 16.26
C GLU A 99 -10.03 -7.40 15.74
N GLN A 100 -11.06 -7.17 16.55
CA GLN A 100 -12.47 -7.31 16.15
C GLN A 100 -13.01 -6.14 15.30
N GLY A 101 -12.15 -5.15 15.03
CA GLY A 101 -12.50 -4.01 14.20
C GLY A 101 -12.57 -4.32 12.71
N PHE A 102 -12.80 -3.27 11.92
CA PHE A 102 -12.78 -3.33 10.47
C PHE A 102 -12.26 -2.02 9.87
N ALA A 103 -11.88 -2.04 8.60
CA ALA A 103 -11.64 -0.86 7.77
C ALA A 103 -12.53 -0.90 6.53
N PHE A 104 -12.76 0.24 5.92
CA PHE A 104 -13.35 0.28 4.57
C PHE A 104 -12.24 0.46 3.55
N GLN A 105 -12.20 -0.43 2.56
CA GLN A 105 -11.41 -0.21 1.34
C GLN A 105 -12.35 -0.19 0.15
N ARG A 106 -12.18 0.80 -0.72
CA ARG A 106 -12.91 0.89 -1.99
C ARG A 106 -11.92 0.74 -3.12
N VAL A 107 -12.22 -0.05 -4.14
CA VAL A 107 -11.42 -0.15 -5.37
C VAL A 107 -12.30 0.21 -6.55
N TYR A 108 -11.97 1.27 -7.28
CA TYR A 108 -12.83 1.79 -8.35
C TYR A 108 -12.08 2.41 -9.53
N THR A 109 -12.67 2.38 -10.72
CA THR A 109 -12.15 3.07 -11.92
C THR A 109 -12.95 4.33 -12.25
N ASP A 110 -12.40 5.21 -13.10
CA ASP A 110 -13.10 6.44 -13.54
C ASP A 110 -14.49 6.14 -14.13
N ASP A 111 -14.57 5.11 -14.98
CA ASP A 111 -15.79 4.65 -15.65
C ASP A 111 -16.70 3.77 -14.78
N ARG A 112 -16.28 3.47 -13.55
CA ARG A 112 -16.99 2.58 -12.61
C ARG A 112 -17.27 1.18 -13.15
N SER A 113 -16.53 0.72 -14.18
CA SER A 113 -16.55 -0.68 -14.61
C SER A 113 -16.03 -1.63 -13.53
N LEU A 114 -15.22 -1.11 -12.61
CA LEU A 114 -14.93 -1.67 -11.30
C LEU A 114 -15.31 -0.62 -10.25
N ASP A 115 -16.09 -0.99 -9.24
CA ASP A 115 -16.42 -0.15 -8.09
C ASP A 115 -16.89 -1.01 -6.91
N GLU A 116 -15.92 -1.54 -6.17
CA GLU A 116 -16.18 -2.46 -5.06
C GLU A 116 -15.82 -1.80 -3.73
N THR A 117 -16.72 -1.87 -2.76
CA THR A 117 -16.45 -1.42 -1.38
C THR A 117 -16.52 -2.62 -0.45
N MET A 118 -15.45 -2.80 0.33
CA MET A 118 -15.29 -3.94 1.22
C MET A 118 -15.16 -3.46 2.67
N ALA A 119 -15.83 -4.15 3.59
CA ALA A 119 -15.47 -4.13 5.00
C ALA A 119 -14.35 -5.16 5.20
N VAL A 120 -13.15 -4.68 5.50
CA VAL A 120 -11.94 -5.47 5.63
C VAL A 120 -11.68 -5.75 7.11
N GLU A 121 -11.55 -7.02 7.47
CA GLU A 121 -11.29 -7.47 8.85
C GLU A 121 -9.80 -7.75 9.09
N ASN A 122 -9.41 -7.97 10.35
CA ASN A 122 -8.03 -8.25 10.73
C ASN A 122 -7.50 -9.52 10.04
N GLY A 123 -6.37 -9.41 9.35
CA GLY A 123 -5.74 -10.49 8.61
C GLY A 123 -6.25 -10.70 7.18
N CYS A 124 -7.20 -9.89 6.71
CA CYS A 124 -7.67 -9.95 5.33
C CYS A 124 -6.65 -9.36 4.34
N CYS A 125 -6.66 -9.89 3.12
CA CYS A 125 -5.89 -9.36 1.99
C CYS A 125 -6.82 -8.84 0.89
N VAL A 126 -6.58 -7.62 0.40
CA VAL A 126 -7.30 -7.04 -0.74
C VAL A 126 -6.35 -6.93 -1.93
N LEU A 127 -6.83 -7.32 -3.11
CA LEU A 127 -6.11 -7.19 -4.37
C LEU A 127 -6.61 -5.95 -5.12
N VAL A 128 -5.68 -5.15 -5.64
CA VAL A 128 -5.97 -3.97 -6.45
C VAL A 128 -5.40 -4.22 -7.86
N PRO A 129 -6.22 -4.78 -8.77
CA PRO A 129 -5.78 -5.05 -10.13
C PRO A 129 -5.74 -3.79 -11.01
N LYS A 130 -6.54 -2.77 -10.66
CA LYS A 130 -6.62 -1.47 -11.33
C LYS A 130 -7.43 -0.48 -10.49
N GLY A 131 -7.37 0.80 -10.87
CA GLY A 131 -8.20 1.86 -10.30
C GLY A 131 -7.68 2.45 -8.99
N TYR A 132 -8.46 3.38 -8.47
CA TYR A 132 -8.24 4.08 -7.22
C TYR A 132 -8.61 3.22 -6.03
N HIS A 133 -7.82 3.28 -4.96
CA HIS A 133 -7.92 2.32 -3.87
C HIS A 133 -7.77 2.94 -2.45
N PRO A 134 -8.62 3.92 -2.07
CA PRO A 134 -8.55 4.55 -0.76
C PRO A 134 -8.95 3.62 0.38
N VAL A 135 -8.40 3.87 1.57
CA VAL A 135 -8.66 3.09 2.78
C VAL A 135 -9.04 4.00 3.95
N GLY A 136 -10.16 3.69 4.62
CA GLY A 136 -10.65 4.38 5.80
C GLY A 136 -10.64 3.49 7.03
N ALA A 137 -9.90 3.88 8.07
CA ALA A 137 -9.90 3.20 9.36
C ALA A 137 -11.16 3.56 10.15
N ALA A 138 -11.87 2.55 10.69
CA ALA A 138 -13.04 2.80 11.52
C ALA A 138 -12.65 3.54 12.82
N HIS A 139 -13.60 4.31 13.37
CA HIS A 139 -13.38 5.00 14.65
C HIS A 139 -13.09 3.99 15.77
N GLY A 140 -12.05 4.26 16.57
CA GLY A 140 -11.60 3.39 17.65
C GLY A 140 -10.68 2.23 17.24
N TYR A 141 -10.43 2.03 15.93
CA TYR A 141 -9.61 0.94 15.42
C TYR A 141 -8.44 1.49 14.59
N SER A 142 -7.21 1.34 15.10
CA SER A 142 -6.02 1.66 14.30
C SER A 142 -5.80 0.58 13.26
N LEU A 143 -5.42 0.99 12.06
CA LEU A 143 -5.22 0.13 10.91
C LEU A 143 -3.74 0.08 10.54
N TYR A 144 -3.26 -1.11 10.21
CA TYR A 144 -1.99 -1.36 9.55
C TYR A 144 -2.26 -2.06 8.23
N TYR A 145 -1.48 -1.75 7.20
CA TYR A 145 -1.37 -2.65 6.06
C TYR A 145 0.05 -2.74 5.51
N LEU A 146 0.38 -3.93 5.01
CA LEU A 146 1.58 -4.21 4.23
C LEU A 146 1.21 -4.28 2.75
N ASN A 147 1.86 -3.44 1.94
CA ASN A 147 1.72 -3.42 0.50
C ASN A 147 2.85 -4.14 -0.20
N VAL A 148 2.48 -4.85 -1.26
CA VAL A 148 3.42 -5.43 -2.22
C VAL A 148 2.99 -4.99 -3.60
N MET A 149 3.91 -4.39 -4.34
CA MET A 149 3.69 -3.95 -5.71
C MET A 149 4.75 -4.51 -6.65
N ALA A 150 4.34 -4.80 -7.87
CA ALA A 150 5.22 -5.13 -8.99
C ALA A 150 4.54 -4.84 -10.32
N GLY A 151 5.35 -4.66 -11.36
CA GLY A 151 4.88 -4.43 -12.72
C GLY A 151 6.03 -4.49 -13.73
N PRO A 152 5.77 -4.27 -15.03
CA PRO A 152 6.78 -4.37 -16.08
C PRO A 152 7.92 -3.35 -15.92
N LYS A 153 7.67 -2.23 -15.23
CA LYS A 153 8.67 -1.21 -14.92
C LYS A 153 8.66 -0.96 -13.41
N ARG A 154 9.82 -1.13 -12.78
CA ARG A 154 9.99 -0.87 -11.34
C ARG A 154 10.17 0.63 -11.08
N ALA A 155 9.07 1.37 -11.10
CA ALA A 155 9.00 2.75 -10.65
C ALA A 155 7.59 2.99 -10.08
N TRP A 156 7.49 3.79 -9.03
CA TRP A 156 6.22 4.20 -8.43
C TRP A 156 5.86 5.58 -8.98
N LYS A 157 5.03 5.59 -10.03
CA LYS A 157 4.39 6.79 -10.59
C LYS A 157 2.89 6.56 -10.62
N PHE A 158 2.18 7.35 -9.84
CA PHE A 158 0.72 7.25 -9.70
C PHE A 158 0.03 8.51 -10.21
N HIS A 159 -1.23 8.34 -10.59
CA HIS A 159 -2.14 9.41 -10.94
C HIS A 159 -3.20 9.56 -9.85
N ASN A 160 -3.39 10.78 -9.34
CA ASN A 160 -4.46 11.06 -8.38
C ASN A 160 -5.80 11.12 -9.11
N ASP A 161 -6.89 10.81 -8.41
CA ASP A 161 -8.24 11.05 -8.90
C ASP A 161 -8.44 12.58 -9.09
N PRO A 162 -8.70 13.07 -10.32
CA PRO A 162 -8.85 14.49 -10.60
C PRO A 162 -9.91 15.19 -9.74
N ASP A 163 -10.98 14.47 -9.36
CA ASP A 163 -12.07 15.02 -8.53
C ASP A 163 -11.62 15.27 -7.07
N HIS A 164 -10.46 14.72 -6.69
CA HIS A 164 -9.91 14.77 -5.34
C HIS A 164 -8.55 15.48 -5.27
N GLU A 165 -8.00 15.95 -6.40
CA GLU A 165 -6.70 16.63 -6.45
C GLU A 165 -6.63 17.91 -5.61
N TRP A 166 -7.76 18.58 -5.41
CA TRP A 166 -7.83 19.79 -4.56
C TRP A 166 -7.30 19.54 -3.14
N LEU A 167 -7.34 18.30 -2.65
CA LEU A 167 -6.81 17.88 -1.35
C LEU A 167 -5.28 17.88 -1.26
N MET A 168 -4.56 17.92 -2.38
CA MET A 168 -3.09 17.98 -2.41
C MET A 168 -2.55 19.38 -2.08
N ASN A 169 -3.40 20.40 -2.16
CA ASN A 169 -3.04 21.81 -1.97
C ASN A 169 -3.48 22.37 -0.60
N VAL A 170 -3.86 21.49 0.33
CA VAL A 170 -4.43 21.83 1.64
C VAL A 170 -3.46 21.49 2.77
#